data_AF-A0AAU7D853-F1
#
_entry.id   AF-A0AAU7D853-F1
#
_cell.length_a   1.000
_cell.length_b   1.000
_cell.length_c   1.000
_cell.angle_alpha   90.00
_cell.angle_beta   90.00
_cell.angle_gamma   90.00
#
_symmetry.space_group_name_H-M   'P 1'
#
loop_
_entity.id
_entity.type
_entity.pdbx_description
1 polymer ?
#
loop_
_entity_poly.entity_id
_entity_poly.type
_entity_poly.pdbx_seq_one_letter_code
_entity_poly.pdbx_strand_id
1 'polypeptide(L)'
;MKRIRGILIAWALLVLAASGVRAHADAALLMEEPYGTFGAINPTGHAAIYLNHICAETPTQLRPCRPGEFGVVISRYHKVGGYDWLAIPLVPYLYAVDHAEDVPATADPGLEAQLRDAYRRQHLLNIIPDAEADEDARKSPKGDWTQLIGASYDRKIYGFQVETTREADARFIAEFNDNRNVSHFNLFFHNCADFSKMLLNVYYPHSIHRNFFIDLGITTPKQVARSLTKYGRRHPELGFLTFVIPQVPGTIHRSHPINGVVESLVKSKKYVVPLFVLSPPLTAGMVVAYLADGRFKAPKDSPREILPGDIENLGRAQGVAVDLAKPSVQPASESEPQLHGEPVPSAPGGITVPYFGAAQ
;
A
#
# COMPACT_ATOMS: atom_id res chain seq x y z
N MET A 1 38.09 22.42 -43.25
CA MET A 1 37.48 21.08 -43.08
C MET A 1 37.92 20.35 -41.80
N LYS A 2 39.21 20.18 -41.49
CA LYS A 2 39.68 19.45 -40.28
C LYS A 2 39.19 20.06 -38.95
N ARG A 3 39.19 21.38 -38.81
CA ARG A 3 38.73 22.08 -37.59
C ARG A 3 37.22 21.92 -37.34
N ILE A 4 36.42 21.90 -38.40
CA ILE A 4 34.96 21.72 -38.32
C ILE A 4 34.61 20.29 -37.88
N ARG A 5 35.34 19.28 -38.39
CA ARG A 5 35.22 17.89 -37.92
C ARG A 5 35.58 17.72 -36.45
N GLY A 6 36.64 18.38 -35.97
CA GLY A 6 37.04 18.32 -34.56
C GLY A 6 35.99 18.92 -33.61
N ILE A 7 35.37 20.04 -34.01
CA ILE A 7 34.30 20.68 -33.23
C ILE A 7 33.05 19.81 -33.20
N LEU A 8 32.66 19.20 -34.34
CA LEU A 8 31.49 18.32 -34.40
C LEU A 8 31.67 17.04 -33.58
N ILE A 9 32.87 16.46 -33.55
CA ILE A 9 33.17 15.28 -32.72
C ILE A 9 33.15 15.64 -31.23
N ALA A 10 33.73 16.78 -30.85
CA ALA A 10 33.70 17.26 -29.47
C ALA A 10 32.27 17.54 -29.00
N TRP A 11 31.43 18.15 -29.85
CA TRP A 11 30.01 18.35 -29.57
C TRP A 11 29.23 17.03 -29.47
N ALA A 12 29.48 16.08 -30.36
CA ALA A 12 28.85 14.76 -30.29
C ALA A 12 29.21 14.03 -28.99
N LEU A 13 30.48 14.08 -28.56
CA LEU A 13 30.94 13.49 -27.30
C LEU A 13 30.35 14.21 -26.07
N LEU A 14 30.18 15.53 -26.11
CA LEU A 14 29.56 16.31 -25.03
C LEU A 14 28.05 16.03 -24.92
N VAL A 15 27.37 15.86 -26.05
CA VAL A 15 25.96 15.46 -26.10
C VAL A 15 25.79 14.01 -25.62
N LEU A 16 26.67 13.09 -26.00
CA LEU A 16 26.69 11.70 -25.50
C LEU A 16 27.03 11.60 -24.00
N ALA A 17 27.91 12.45 -23.49
CA ALA A 17 28.23 12.52 -22.06
C ALA A 17 27.11 13.19 -21.23
N ALA A 18 26.34 14.11 -21.82
CA ALA A 18 25.18 14.74 -21.19
C ALA A 18 23.88 13.92 -21.32
N SER A 19 23.85 12.92 -22.21
CA SER A 19 22.73 11.98 -22.39
C SER A 19 22.95 10.65 -21.69
N GLY A 20 23.64 10.68 -20.53
CA GLY A 20 23.49 9.65 -19.52
C GLY A 20 22.03 9.61 -19.11
N VAL A 21 21.25 8.78 -19.81
CA VAL A 21 19.89 8.41 -19.43
C VAL A 21 20.01 7.90 -18.00
N ARG A 22 19.62 8.73 -17.04
CA ARG A 22 19.35 8.24 -15.70
C ARG A 22 18.19 7.28 -15.90
N ALA A 23 18.46 5.98 -15.88
CA ALA A 23 17.41 5.01 -15.66
C ALA A 23 16.93 5.30 -14.23
N HIS A 24 15.83 6.04 -14.14
CA HIS A 24 15.20 6.37 -12.86
C HIS A 24 14.69 5.06 -12.29
N ALA A 25 15.13 4.75 -11.08
CA ALA A 25 14.55 3.69 -10.29
C ALA A 25 13.46 4.30 -9.39
N ASP A 26 12.60 3.47 -8.81
CA ASP A 26 11.54 3.93 -7.93
C ASP A 26 11.43 3.02 -6.71
N ALA A 27 11.14 3.65 -5.58
CA ALA A 27 10.71 2.99 -4.36
C ALA A 27 9.32 3.49 -3.99
N ALA A 28 8.40 2.58 -3.68
CA ALA A 28 7.07 2.92 -3.22
C ALA A 28 6.78 2.32 -1.86
N LEU A 29 6.30 3.15 -0.92
CA LEU A 29 5.66 2.65 0.29
C LEU A 29 4.28 2.12 -0.07
N LEU A 30 4.06 0.83 0.16
CA LEU A 30 2.75 0.20 0.13
C LEU A 30 2.14 0.30 1.53
N MET A 31 1.14 1.16 1.66
CA MET A 31 0.38 1.34 2.89
C MET A 31 -0.87 0.47 2.84
N GLU A 32 -0.95 -0.47 3.76
CA GLU A 32 -1.90 -1.57 3.73
C GLU A 32 -2.78 -1.60 4.96
N GLU A 33 -4.02 -2.06 4.78
CA GLU A 33 -4.95 -2.24 5.88
C GLU A 33 -4.51 -3.34 6.84
N PRO A 34 -4.91 -3.25 8.12
CA PRO A 34 -4.61 -4.29 9.10
C PRO A 34 -5.34 -5.59 8.73
N TYR A 35 -4.66 -6.73 8.87
CA TYR A 35 -5.20 -8.04 8.50
C TYR A 35 -4.97 -9.10 9.59
N GLY A 36 -5.84 -10.11 9.62
CA GLY A 36 -5.75 -11.26 10.51
C GLY A 36 -5.92 -10.90 12.00
N THR A 37 -5.60 -11.87 12.86
CA THR A 37 -5.70 -11.72 14.33
C THR A 37 -4.83 -10.59 14.85
N PHE A 38 -3.68 -10.34 14.21
CA PHE A 38 -2.79 -9.23 14.54
C PHE A 38 -3.44 -7.87 14.23
N GLY A 39 -4.09 -7.72 13.07
CA GLY A 39 -4.84 -6.53 12.70
C GLY A 39 -6.07 -6.24 13.59
N ALA A 40 -6.68 -7.29 14.15
CA ALA A 40 -7.78 -7.16 15.12
C ALA A 40 -7.33 -6.57 16.47
N ILE A 41 -6.05 -6.73 16.81
CA ILE A 41 -5.46 -6.22 18.06
C ILE A 41 -4.74 -4.88 17.83
N ASN A 42 -4.11 -4.71 16.67
CA ASN A 42 -3.43 -3.48 16.28
C ASN A 42 -3.92 -2.97 14.89
N PRO A 43 -4.82 -1.98 14.84
CA PRO A 43 -5.44 -1.56 13.58
C PRO A 43 -4.56 -0.62 12.73
N THR A 44 -3.26 -0.51 13.03
CA THR A 44 -2.35 0.44 12.37
C THR A 44 -2.01 0.13 10.92
N GLY A 45 -2.32 -1.08 10.46
CA GLY A 45 -2.01 -1.54 9.10
C GLY A 45 -0.71 -2.31 8.97
N HIS A 46 -0.40 -2.73 7.74
CA HIS A 46 0.91 -3.25 7.33
C HIS A 46 1.60 -2.20 6.44
N ALA A 47 2.93 -2.22 6.41
CA ALA A 47 3.74 -1.39 5.52
C ALA A 47 4.75 -2.28 4.83
N ALA A 48 4.83 -2.17 3.52
CA ALA A 48 5.86 -2.82 2.72
C ALA A 48 6.48 -1.81 1.77
N ILE A 49 7.67 -2.12 1.26
CA ILE A 49 8.33 -1.30 0.25
C ILE A 49 8.38 -2.09 -1.06
N TYR A 50 7.85 -1.49 -2.11
CA TYR A 50 8.03 -1.94 -3.48
C TYR A 50 9.25 -1.26 -4.09
N LEU A 51 10.11 -2.04 -4.75
CA LEU A 51 11.30 -1.60 -5.47
C LEU A 51 11.23 -2.16 -6.90
N ASN A 52 11.15 -1.30 -7.92
CA ASN A 52 10.95 -1.74 -9.31
C ASN A 52 12.24 -2.16 -10.04
N HIS A 53 13.42 -1.80 -9.50
CA HIS A 53 14.72 -2.15 -10.08
C HIS A 53 15.53 -3.16 -9.25
N ILE A 54 14.99 -3.57 -8.10
CA ILE A 54 15.55 -4.59 -7.23
C ILE A 54 14.61 -5.79 -7.24
N CYS A 55 15.18 -6.97 -7.44
CA CYS A 55 14.46 -8.23 -7.54
C CYS A 55 15.01 -9.22 -6.51
N ALA A 56 14.17 -10.18 -6.10
CA ALA A 56 14.60 -11.29 -5.26
C ALA A 56 15.36 -12.33 -6.10
N GLU A 57 16.57 -12.71 -5.67
CA GLU A 57 17.20 -13.96 -6.11
C GLU A 57 16.63 -15.14 -5.33
N THR A 58 16.41 -14.93 -4.02
CA THR A 58 15.64 -15.80 -3.13
C THR A 58 14.82 -14.91 -2.19
N PRO A 59 13.87 -15.44 -1.41
CA PRO A 59 13.10 -14.62 -0.49
C PRO A 59 13.93 -13.88 0.57
N THR A 60 15.22 -14.21 0.71
CA THR A 60 16.16 -13.63 1.68
C THR A 60 17.40 -13.02 1.01
N GLN A 61 17.42 -12.88 -0.32
CA GLN A 61 18.56 -12.35 -1.05
C GLN A 61 18.09 -11.48 -2.22
N LEU A 62 18.68 -10.29 -2.31
CA LEU A 62 18.34 -9.30 -3.33
C LEU A 62 19.36 -9.28 -4.46
N ARG A 63 18.93 -8.82 -5.63
CA ARG A 63 19.78 -8.54 -6.78
C ARG A 63 19.16 -7.44 -7.65
N PRO A 64 19.91 -6.87 -8.60
CA PRO A 64 19.29 -6.05 -9.65
C PRO A 64 18.29 -6.86 -10.47
N CYS A 65 17.23 -6.20 -10.92
CA CYS A 65 16.26 -6.80 -11.84
C CYS A 65 16.87 -7.06 -13.23
N ARG A 66 16.41 -8.13 -13.85
CA ARG A 66 16.64 -8.49 -15.25
C ARG A 66 15.53 -7.84 -16.11
N PRO A 67 15.76 -7.67 -17.42
CA PRO A 67 14.71 -7.18 -18.32
C PRO A 67 13.44 -8.02 -18.22
N GLY A 68 12.28 -7.37 -18.06
CA GLY A 68 10.97 -8.02 -17.95
C GLY A 68 10.55 -8.42 -16.53
N GLU A 69 11.37 -8.18 -15.51
CA GLU A 69 10.97 -8.39 -14.12
C GLU A 69 10.31 -7.14 -13.53
N PHE A 70 9.28 -7.35 -12.70
CA PHE A 70 8.47 -6.28 -12.10
C PHE A 70 8.96 -5.83 -10.71
N GLY A 71 10.19 -6.18 -10.33
CA GLY A 71 10.70 -5.82 -9.01
C GLY A 71 10.21 -6.70 -7.86
N VAL A 72 10.42 -6.20 -6.64
CA VAL A 72 10.20 -6.93 -5.41
C VAL A 72 9.48 -6.08 -4.37
N VAL A 73 8.67 -6.74 -3.54
CA VAL A 73 8.13 -6.16 -2.32
C VAL A 73 8.89 -6.73 -1.14
N ILE A 74 9.50 -5.84 -0.36
CA ILE A 74 10.25 -6.17 0.84
C ILE A 74 9.56 -5.63 2.08
N SER A 75 9.44 -6.48 3.10
CA SER A 75 8.89 -6.08 4.40
C SER A 75 9.43 -6.94 5.53
N ARG A 76 9.17 -6.47 6.75
CA ARG A 76 9.41 -7.20 7.99
C ARG A 76 8.10 -7.81 8.48
N TYR A 77 8.14 -9.12 8.76
CA TYR A 77 6.97 -9.89 9.18
C TYR A 77 7.13 -10.40 10.61
N HIS A 78 5.99 -10.59 11.27
CA HIS A 78 5.96 -11.21 12.58
C HIS A 78 6.03 -12.74 12.41
N LYS A 79 7.06 -13.37 12.98
CA LYS A 79 7.20 -14.84 13.11
C LYS A 79 7.10 -15.62 11.78
N VAL A 80 7.80 -15.19 10.73
CA VAL A 80 7.91 -15.99 9.49
C VAL A 80 9.35 -16.44 9.26
N GLY A 81 9.59 -17.74 9.28
CA GLY A 81 10.88 -18.37 8.97
C GLY A 81 12.09 -17.96 9.83
N GLY A 82 11.88 -17.17 10.90
CA GLY A 82 12.98 -16.62 11.71
C GLY A 82 13.73 -15.45 11.07
N TYR A 83 13.26 -14.95 9.91
CA TYR A 83 13.90 -13.87 9.17
C TYR A 83 13.43 -12.49 9.63
N ASP A 84 14.33 -11.51 9.56
CA ASP A 84 14.02 -10.12 9.87
C ASP A 84 13.23 -9.44 8.76
N TRP A 85 13.54 -9.79 7.52
CA TRP A 85 12.85 -9.31 6.34
C TRP A 85 12.74 -10.43 5.31
N LEU A 86 11.70 -10.35 4.49
CA LEU A 86 11.50 -11.21 3.33
C LEU A 86 11.16 -10.35 2.12
N ALA A 87 11.62 -10.80 0.96
CA ALA A 87 11.46 -10.13 -0.31
C ALA A 87 10.69 -11.06 -1.27
N ILE A 88 9.49 -10.67 -1.66
CA ILE A 88 8.61 -11.46 -2.52
C ILE A 88 8.44 -10.70 -3.85
N PRO A 89 8.57 -11.36 -5.02
CA PRO A 89 8.31 -10.70 -6.30
C PRO A 89 6.92 -10.04 -6.32
N LEU A 90 6.78 -8.92 -7.03
CA LEU A 90 5.59 -8.09 -6.93
C LEU A 90 4.28 -8.84 -7.27
N VAL A 91 4.27 -9.62 -8.35
CA VAL A 91 3.08 -10.35 -8.81
C VAL A 91 2.58 -11.35 -7.73
N PRO A 92 3.41 -12.27 -7.20
CA PRO A 92 2.95 -13.16 -6.14
C PRO A 92 2.68 -12.44 -4.81
N TYR A 93 3.37 -11.35 -4.50
CA TYR A 93 3.02 -10.52 -3.34
C TYR A 93 1.57 -10.03 -3.42
N LEU A 94 1.15 -9.54 -4.57
CA LEU A 94 -0.21 -9.01 -4.76
C LEU A 94 -1.27 -10.10 -4.98
N TYR A 95 -0.95 -11.13 -5.76
CA TYR A 95 -1.96 -12.04 -6.33
C TYR A 95 -1.66 -13.53 -6.11
N ALA A 96 -0.59 -13.88 -5.41
CA ALA A 96 -0.19 -15.27 -5.12
C ALA A 96 -0.05 -16.17 -6.36
N VAL A 97 0.28 -15.59 -7.51
CA VAL A 97 0.56 -16.28 -8.77
C VAL A 97 1.94 -15.87 -9.29
N ASP A 98 2.55 -16.70 -10.14
CA ASP A 98 3.86 -16.44 -10.72
C ASP A 98 3.82 -15.36 -11.80
N HIS A 99 2.76 -15.33 -12.60
CA HIS A 99 2.64 -14.47 -13.78
C HIS A 99 1.40 -13.58 -13.73
N ALA A 100 1.49 -12.39 -14.35
CA ALA A 100 0.43 -11.38 -14.31
C ALA A 100 -0.81 -11.82 -15.09
N GLU A 101 -0.62 -12.64 -16.13
CA GLU A 101 -1.68 -13.26 -16.92
C GLU A 101 -2.53 -14.28 -16.12
N ASP A 102 -1.99 -14.81 -15.03
CA ASP A 102 -2.69 -15.78 -14.17
C ASP A 102 -3.51 -15.09 -13.07
N VAL A 103 -3.52 -13.75 -13.03
CA VAL A 103 -4.28 -12.98 -12.03
C VAL A 103 -5.78 -13.19 -12.25
N PRO A 104 -6.53 -13.70 -11.24
CA PRO A 104 -7.94 -13.97 -11.40
C PRO A 104 -8.75 -12.66 -11.49
N ALA A 105 -9.71 -12.62 -12.41
CA ALA A 105 -10.62 -11.48 -12.55
C ALA A 105 -11.52 -11.28 -11.32
N THR A 106 -11.87 -12.37 -10.64
CA THR A 106 -12.62 -12.38 -9.39
C THR A 106 -12.12 -13.49 -8.48
N ALA A 107 -12.19 -13.30 -7.16
CA ALA A 107 -11.80 -14.31 -6.18
C ALA A 107 -12.88 -14.56 -5.13
N ASP A 108 -12.90 -15.78 -4.62
CA ASP A 108 -13.57 -16.18 -3.39
C ASP A 108 -12.54 -16.67 -2.36
N PRO A 109 -12.92 -16.84 -1.07
CA PRO A 109 -11.98 -17.28 -0.04
C PRO A 109 -11.32 -18.64 -0.30
N GLY A 110 -11.99 -19.53 -1.07
CA GLY A 110 -11.45 -20.83 -1.41
C GLY A 110 -10.33 -20.71 -2.45
N LEU A 111 -10.55 -19.94 -3.50
CA LEU A 111 -9.54 -19.65 -4.53
C LEU A 111 -8.33 -18.92 -3.93
N GLU A 112 -8.56 -17.92 -3.09
CA GLU A 112 -7.49 -17.19 -2.39
C GLU A 112 -6.59 -18.14 -1.58
N ALA A 113 -7.19 -19.02 -0.77
CA ALA A 113 -6.45 -19.99 0.02
C ALA A 113 -5.67 -20.98 -0.86
N GLN A 114 -6.29 -21.42 -1.96
CA GLN A 114 -5.68 -22.34 -2.91
C GLN A 114 -4.45 -21.72 -3.59
N LEU A 115 -4.57 -20.49 -4.11
CA LEU A 115 -3.47 -19.80 -4.79
C LEU A 115 -2.29 -19.56 -3.84
N ARG A 116 -2.57 -19.12 -2.61
CA ARG A 116 -1.54 -18.94 -1.58
C ARG A 116 -0.82 -20.25 -1.25
N ASP A 117 -1.55 -21.35 -1.04
CA ASP A 117 -0.93 -22.63 -0.72
C ASP A 117 -0.12 -23.19 -1.88
N ALA A 118 -0.62 -23.06 -3.11
CA ALA A 118 0.07 -23.50 -4.31
C ALA A 118 1.42 -22.78 -4.45
N TYR A 119 1.42 -21.44 -4.38
CA TYR A 119 2.65 -20.67 -4.44
C TYR A 119 3.61 -21.01 -3.28
N ARG A 120 3.08 -21.17 -2.05
CA ARG A 120 3.89 -21.57 -0.89
C ARG A 120 4.57 -22.92 -1.12
N ARG A 121 3.84 -23.93 -1.58
CA ARG A 121 4.37 -25.28 -1.84
C ARG A 121 5.44 -25.28 -2.93
N GLN A 122 5.32 -24.40 -3.91
CA GLN A 122 6.27 -24.32 -5.01
C GLN A 122 7.54 -23.55 -4.63
N HIS A 123 7.41 -22.44 -3.87
CA HIS A 123 8.49 -21.46 -3.73
C HIS A 123 8.94 -21.20 -2.29
N LEU A 124 8.12 -21.51 -1.29
CA LEU A 124 8.33 -21.07 0.09
C LEU A 124 8.39 -22.21 1.11
N LEU A 125 8.42 -23.49 0.70
CA LEU A 125 8.49 -24.63 1.64
C LEU A 125 9.65 -24.55 2.62
N ASN A 126 10.79 -24.03 2.19
CA ASN A 126 11.98 -23.89 3.04
C ASN A 126 11.80 -22.86 4.17
N ILE A 127 10.84 -21.94 4.01
CA ILE A 127 10.57 -20.83 4.96
C ILE A 127 9.29 -21.12 5.74
N ILE A 128 8.31 -21.72 5.07
CA ILE A 128 6.98 -22.03 5.57
C ILE A 128 6.71 -23.53 5.29
N PRO A 129 7.29 -24.41 6.11
CA PRO A 129 7.11 -25.85 5.95
C PRO A 129 5.66 -26.25 6.17
N ASP A 130 5.30 -27.46 5.74
CA ASP A 130 4.01 -28.05 6.07
C ASP A 130 3.83 -28.18 7.58
N ALA A 131 2.58 -28.16 8.04
CA ALA A 131 2.28 -28.38 9.44
C ALA A 131 2.78 -29.77 9.88
N GLU A 132 3.19 -29.89 11.15
CA GLU A 132 3.61 -31.14 11.77
C GLU A 132 2.55 -32.25 11.55
N ALA A 133 2.99 -33.50 11.48
CA ALA A 133 2.18 -34.65 11.03
C ALA A 133 0.88 -34.91 11.83
N ASP A 134 0.74 -34.33 13.02
CA ASP A 134 -0.46 -34.42 13.87
C ASP A 134 -1.55 -33.38 13.51
N GLU A 135 -1.22 -32.36 12.70
CA GLU A 135 -2.21 -31.52 12.02
C GLU A 135 -2.45 -32.05 10.59
N ASP A 136 -3.67 -31.88 10.05
CA ASP A 136 -4.01 -32.30 8.68
C ASP A 136 -2.96 -31.78 7.68
N ALA A 137 -1.97 -32.60 7.28
CA ALA A 137 -0.89 -32.22 6.36
C ALA A 137 -1.38 -31.73 4.97
N ARG A 138 -2.67 -31.95 4.67
CA ARG A 138 -3.35 -31.42 3.48
C ARG A 138 -3.77 -29.95 3.60
N LYS A 139 -3.81 -29.39 4.81
CA LYS A 139 -4.16 -27.99 5.06
C LYS A 139 -2.90 -27.16 5.16
N SER A 140 -2.96 -25.94 4.64
CA SER A 140 -1.87 -24.98 4.81
C SER A 140 -1.62 -24.70 6.29
N PRO A 141 -0.36 -24.49 6.70
CA PRO A 141 -0.04 -24.15 8.07
C PRO A 141 -0.76 -22.85 8.45
N LYS A 142 -1.20 -22.74 9.70
CA LYS A 142 -1.73 -21.46 10.21
C LYS A 142 -0.57 -20.52 10.50
N GLY A 143 -0.76 -19.22 10.29
CA GLY A 143 0.22 -18.22 10.71
C GLY A 143 0.17 -16.94 9.89
N ASP A 144 1.05 -16.01 10.23
CA ASP A 144 1.14 -14.68 9.61
C ASP A 144 1.78 -14.73 8.20
N TRP A 145 2.20 -15.90 7.73
CA TRP A 145 2.84 -16.07 6.43
C TRP A 145 1.93 -15.71 5.25
N THR A 146 0.61 -15.76 5.41
CA THR A 146 -0.32 -15.35 4.35
C THR A 146 -0.22 -13.86 4.02
N GLN A 147 0.45 -13.05 4.87
CA GLN A 147 0.76 -11.65 4.59
C GLN A 147 1.89 -11.48 3.56
N LEU A 148 2.62 -12.55 3.23
CA LEU A 148 3.70 -12.52 2.23
C LEU A 148 3.18 -12.52 0.79
N ILE A 149 1.98 -13.06 0.56
CA ILE A 149 1.48 -13.33 -0.79
C ILE A 149 -0.03 -13.12 -0.87
N GLY A 150 -0.51 -12.62 -2.00
CA GLY A 150 -1.93 -12.37 -2.22
C GLY A 150 -2.50 -11.17 -1.42
N ALA A 151 -1.71 -10.12 -1.19
CA ALA A 151 -2.13 -8.96 -0.41
C ALA A 151 -3.39 -8.28 -0.99
N SER A 152 -3.56 -8.27 -2.32
CA SER A 152 -4.72 -7.68 -3.00
C SER A 152 -6.01 -8.49 -2.85
N TYR A 153 -5.97 -9.70 -2.30
CA TYR A 153 -7.20 -10.43 -1.92
C TYR A 153 -7.77 -9.89 -0.61
N ASP A 154 -6.92 -9.46 0.31
CA ASP A 154 -7.36 -8.99 1.63
C ASP A 154 -7.77 -7.52 1.60
N ARG A 155 -7.07 -6.71 0.80
CA ARG A 155 -7.07 -5.26 1.01
C ARG A 155 -6.85 -4.45 -0.24
N LYS A 156 -7.27 -3.19 -0.15
CA LYS A 156 -6.88 -2.13 -1.07
C LYS A 156 -5.58 -1.51 -0.58
N ILE A 157 -4.62 -1.31 -1.49
CA ILE A 157 -3.27 -0.84 -1.14
C ILE A 157 -3.07 0.58 -1.69
N TYR A 158 -2.46 1.45 -0.89
CA TYR A 158 -2.10 2.80 -1.32
C TYR A 158 -0.58 2.91 -1.45
N GLY A 159 -0.12 3.21 -2.67
CA GLY A 159 1.29 3.40 -2.99
C GLY A 159 1.72 4.86 -2.87
N PHE A 160 2.89 5.09 -2.28
CA PHE A 160 3.56 6.40 -2.21
C PHE A 160 4.96 6.26 -2.79
N GLN A 161 5.10 6.64 -4.05
CA GLN A 161 6.31 6.46 -4.83
C GLN A 161 7.21 7.69 -4.76
N VAL A 162 8.51 7.41 -4.72
CA VAL A 162 9.58 8.36 -4.90
C VAL A 162 10.59 7.76 -5.86
N GLU A 163 11.22 8.60 -6.68
CA GLU A 163 12.32 8.16 -7.53
C GLU A 163 13.51 7.70 -6.66
N THR A 164 14.37 6.87 -7.20
CA THR A 164 15.64 6.42 -6.63
C THR A 164 16.70 6.38 -7.74
N THR A 165 17.95 6.08 -7.38
CA THR A 165 19.05 5.94 -8.34
C THR A 165 19.64 4.55 -8.28
N ARG A 166 20.20 4.08 -9.39
CA ARG A 166 20.83 2.75 -9.48
C ARG A 166 21.97 2.58 -8.47
N GLU A 167 22.70 3.65 -8.16
CA GLU A 167 23.75 3.64 -7.15
C GLU A 167 23.18 3.47 -5.75
N ALA A 168 22.03 4.09 -5.46
CA ALA A 168 21.33 3.91 -4.18
C ALA A 168 20.80 2.47 -4.06
N ASP A 169 20.19 1.94 -5.12
CA ASP A 169 19.71 0.56 -5.17
C ASP A 169 20.85 -0.46 -4.98
N ALA A 170 22.02 -0.22 -5.62
CA ALA A 170 23.18 -1.09 -5.47
C ALA A 170 23.72 -1.10 -4.03
N ARG A 171 23.76 0.06 -3.37
CA ARG A 171 24.11 0.15 -1.93
C ARG A 171 23.10 -0.58 -1.07
N PHE A 172 21.81 -0.42 -1.38
CA PHE A 172 20.73 -1.10 -0.66
C PHE A 172 20.87 -2.62 -0.76
N ILE A 173 21.10 -3.16 -1.97
CA ILE A 173 21.34 -4.59 -2.18
C ILE A 173 22.53 -5.09 -1.36
N ALA A 174 23.66 -4.37 -1.40
CA ALA A 174 24.86 -4.75 -0.66
C ALA A 174 24.62 -4.78 0.85
N GLU A 175 24.03 -3.72 1.40
CA GLU A 175 23.75 -3.62 2.84
C GLU A 175 22.81 -4.74 3.33
N PHE A 176 21.78 -5.08 2.56
CA PHE A 176 20.82 -6.09 2.97
C PHE A 176 21.34 -7.51 2.81
N ASN A 177 22.15 -7.77 1.78
CA ASN A 177 22.75 -9.09 1.57
C ASN A 177 23.93 -9.37 2.50
N ASP A 178 24.64 -8.34 2.98
CA ASP A 178 25.80 -8.50 3.88
C ASP A 178 25.39 -8.73 5.34
N ASN A 179 24.18 -8.32 5.73
CA ASN A 179 23.67 -8.43 7.09
C ASN A 179 23.12 -9.82 7.41
N ARG A 180 23.25 -10.25 8.69
CA ARG A 180 22.59 -11.47 9.17
C ARG A 180 21.08 -11.21 9.27
N ASN A 181 20.32 -11.69 8.27
CA ASN A 181 18.87 -11.59 8.22
C ASN A 181 18.20 -12.49 9.28
N VAL A 182 18.18 -12.03 10.55
CA VAL A 182 17.63 -12.76 11.70
C VAL A 182 16.65 -11.87 12.45
N SER A 183 15.46 -12.39 12.69
CA SER A 183 14.35 -11.62 13.25
C SER A 183 14.61 -11.12 14.67
N HIS A 184 14.44 -9.82 14.86
CA HIS A 184 14.34 -9.18 16.18
C HIS A 184 13.02 -8.40 16.31
N PHE A 185 11.94 -8.94 15.73
CA PHE A 185 10.66 -8.24 15.63
C PHE A 185 10.16 -7.75 17.00
N ASN A 186 9.79 -6.47 17.05
CA ASN A 186 9.15 -5.85 18.20
C ASN A 186 8.08 -4.89 17.71
N LEU A 187 6.84 -5.05 18.19
CA LEU A 187 5.72 -4.24 17.73
C LEU A 187 5.92 -2.73 17.89
N PHE A 188 6.65 -2.29 18.93
CA PHE A 188 6.80 -0.88 19.26
C PHE A 188 8.01 -0.21 18.58
N PHE A 189 9.09 -0.97 18.34
CA PHE A 189 10.39 -0.42 17.92
C PHE A 189 11.05 -1.12 16.72
N HIS A 190 10.60 -2.33 16.37
CA HIS A 190 11.15 -3.15 15.28
C HIS A 190 10.02 -3.83 14.50
N ASN A 191 9.14 -3.01 13.91
CA ASN A 191 8.00 -3.47 13.11
C ASN A 191 8.17 -3.15 11.61
N CYS A 192 7.17 -3.45 10.80
CA CYS A 192 7.16 -3.20 9.34
C CYS A 192 7.28 -1.72 8.96
N ALA A 193 6.73 -0.80 9.76
CA ALA A 193 6.82 0.63 9.52
C ALA A 193 8.17 1.22 9.95
N ASP A 194 8.79 0.72 11.04
CA ASP A 194 10.18 1.05 11.39
C ASP A 194 11.15 0.56 10.31
N PHE A 195 10.90 -0.63 9.77
CA PHE A 195 11.65 -1.17 8.63
C PHE A 195 11.51 -0.28 7.39
N SER A 196 10.28 0.06 7.01
CA SER A 196 9.99 0.95 5.88
C SER A 196 10.64 2.32 6.04
N LYS A 197 10.62 2.88 7.26
CA LYS A 197 11.33 4.11 7.61
C LYS A 197 12.84 3.98 7.43
N MET A 198 13.43 2.90 7.92
CA MET A 198 14.88 2.67 7.81
C MET A 198 15.28 2.63 6.34
N LEU A 199 14.56 1.84 5.55
CA LEU A 199 14.80 1.70 4.11
C LEU A 199 14.67 3.03 3.38
N LEU A 200 13.57 3.75 3.58
CA LEU A 200 13.36 5.03 2.87
C LEU A 200 14.37 6.10 3.28
N ASN A 201 14.96 6.02 4.48
CA ASN A 201 16.06 6.89 4.89
C ASN A 201 17.40 6.57 4.19
N VAL A 202 17.58 5.36 3.63
CA VAL A 202 18.74 5.04 2.76
C VAL A 202 18.70 5.89 1.49
N TYR A 203 17.51 6.04 0.91
CA TYR A 203 17.30 6.87 -0.29
C TYR A 203 17.21 8.36 0.06
N TYR A 204 16.48 8.70 1.12
CA TYR A 204 16.19 10.07 1.53
C TYR A 204 16.42 10.27 3.02
N PRO A 205 17.67 10.58 3.43
CA PRO A 205 18.01 10.78 4.83
C PRO A 205 17.10 11.82 5.49
N HIS A 206 16.56 11.47 6.66
CA HIS A 206 15.66 12.31 7.45
C HIS A 206 14.29 12.61 6.81
N SER A 207 13.87 11.86 5.80
CA SER A 207 12.53 12.02 5.20
C SER A 207 11.39 11.62 6.14
N ILE A 208 11.64 10.64 7.02
CA ILE A 208 10.61 10.06 7.90
C ILE A 208 11.00 10.21 9.37
N HIS A 209 10.11 10.85 10.13
CA HIS A 209 10.25 11.05 11.57
C HIS A 209 9.16 10.31 12.35
N ARG A 210 9.56 9.76 13.49
CA ARG A 210 8.65 9.14 14.46
C ARG A 210 7.81 10.24 15.11
N ASN A 211 6.51 10.04 15.26
CA ASN A 211 5.62 11.01 15.89
C ASN A 211 5.24 10.55 17.29
N PHE A 212 5.94 11.07 18.29
CA PHE A 212 5.75 10.68 19.69
C PHE A 212 4.38 11.02 20.26
N PHE A 213 3.72 12.06 19.75
CA PHE A 213 2.45 12.55 20.29
C PHE A 213 1.23 11.81 19.72
N ILE A 214 1.23 11.48 18.43
CA ILE A 214 0.05 10.93 17.74
C ILE A 214 0.07 9.40 17.65
N ASP A 215 1.26 8.81 17.63
CA ASP A 215 1.40 7.36 17.59
C ASP A 215 1.89 6.77 18.93
N LEU A 216 1.85 7.56 20.01
CA LEU A 216 2.34 7.19 21.36
C LEU A 216 3.78 6.67 21.34
N GLY A 217 4.58 7.26 20.47
CA GLY A 217 5.93 6.82 20.21
C GLY A 217 6.03 5.75 19.13
N ILE A 218 5.03 4.99 18.72
CA ILE A 218 5.18 3.92 17.71
C ILE A 218 5.37 4.51 16.30
N THR A 219 6.13 3.87 15.41
CA THR A 219 6.11 4.22 13.98
C THR A 219 4.96 3.47 13.32
N THR A 220 3.99 4.18 12.71
CA THR A 220 2.84 3.56 12.01
C THR A 220 2.94 3.72 10.50
N PRO A 221 2.38 2.80 9.69
CA PRO A 221 2.31 2.92 8.23
C PRO A 221 1.75 4.29 7.78
N LYS A 222 0.69 4.75 8.45
CA LYS A 222 0.05 6.04 8.19
C LYS A 222 0.97 7.22 8.46
N GLN A 223 1.77 7.17 9.51
CA GLN A 223 2.76 8.21 9.80
C GLN A 223 3.91 8.21 8.78
N VAL A 224 4.38 7.04 8.35
CA VAL A 224 5.37 6.94 7.26
C VAL A 224 4.82 7.58 5.99
N ALA A 225 3.60 7.23 5.58
CA ALA A 225 2.94 7.81 4.41
C ALA A 225 2.75 9.33 4.53
N ARG A 226 2.33 9.83 5.70
CA ARG A 226 2.18 11.28 5.96
C ARG A 226 3.51 12.02 5.91
N SER A 227 4.56 11.46 6.52
CA SER A 227 5.91 12.02 6.47
C SER A 227 6.44 12.08 5.04
N LEU A 228 6.32 10.97 4.30
CA LEU A 228 6.78 10.89 2.91
C LEU A 228 6.02 11.88 2.01
N THR A 229 4.69 11.95 2.15
CA THR A 229 3.86 12.93 1.41
C THR A 229 4.28 14.37 1.73
N LYS A 230 4.52 14.68 3.02
CA LYS A 230 4.98 16.01 3.44
C LYS A 230 6.37 16.34 2.92
N TYR A 231 7.26 15.34 2.87
CA TYR A 231 8.60 15.47 2.33
C TYR A 231 8.58 15.69 0.81
N GLY A 232 7.87 14.85 0.05
CA GLY A 232 7.72 15.01 -1.40
C GLY A 232 7.12 16.36 -1.80
N ARG A 233 6.17 16.91 -1.02
CA ARG A 233 5.65 18.27 -1.26
C ARG A 233 6.68 19.39 -1.08
N ARG A 234 7.73 19.16 -0.30
CA ARG A 234 8.84 20.11 -0.09
C ARG A 234 9.98 19.89 -1.08
N HIS A 235 10.02 18.72 -1.71
CA HIS A 235 11.06 18.26 -2.62
C HIS A 235 10.43 17.79 -3.94
N PRO A 236 9.93 18.70 -4.79
CA PRO A 236 9.29 18.35 -6.07
C PRO A 236 10.23 17.61 -7.03
N GLU A 237 11.55 17.76 -6.85
CA GLU A 237 12.59 17.09 -7.62
C GLU A 237 12.61 15.56 -7.48
N LEU A 238 11.82 14.99 -6.54
CA LEU A 238 11.80 13.55 -6.25
C LEU A 238 10.77 12.75 -7.06
N GLY A 239 10.00 13.41 -7.93
CA GLY A 239 8.97 12.75 -8.73
C GLY A 239 7.89 12.09 -7.88
N PHE A 240 7.52 12.68 -6.73
CA PHE A 240 6.60 12.05 -5.79
C PHE A 240 5.23 11.80 -6.42
N LEU A 241 4.80 10.54 -6.41
CA LEU A 241 3.55 10.07 -7.01
C LEU A 241 2.78 9.20 -6.01
N THR A 242 1.46 9.21 -6.11
CA THR A 242 0.60 8.35 -5.29
C THR A 242 -0.29 7.53 -6.18
N PHE A 243 -0.43 6.24 -5.89
CA PHE A 243 -1.27 5.33 -6.67
C PHE A 243 -2.07 4.39 -5.78
N VAL A 244 -3.00 3.66 -6.39
CA VAL A 244 -3.87 2.72 -5.71
C VAL A 244 -3.85 1.38 -6.44
N ILE A 245 -3.58 0.31 -5.70
CA ILE A 245 -3.80 -1.06 -6.16
C ILE A 245 -5.17 -1.51 -5.62
N PRO A 246 -6.13 -1.83 -6.51
CA PRO A 246 -7.45 -2.25 -6.10
C PRO A 246 -7.40 -3.65 -5.48
N GLN A 247 -8.27 -3.85 -4.49
CA GLN A 247 -8.56 -5.20 -4.02
C GLN A 247 -9.29 -5.98 -5.11
N VAL A 248 -8.92 -7.24 -5.32
CA VAL A 248 -9.54 -8.14 -6.29
C VAL A 248 -11.06 -8.19 -6.06
N PRO A 249 -11.90 -8.09 -7.11
CA PRO A 249 -13.35 -8.23 -6.97
C PRO A 249 -13.77 -9.65 -6.57
N GLY A 250 -14.98 -9.80 -6.02
CA GLY A 250 -15.55 -11.12 -5.72
C GLY A 250 -16.18 -11.21 -4.34
N THR A 251 -16.26 -12.42 -3.79
CA THR A 251 -16.92 -12.73 -2.51
C THR A 251 -15.97 -12.72 -1.31
N ILE A 252 -14.69 -12.40 -1.55
CA ILE A 252 -13.67 -12.17 -0.51
C ILE A 252 -14.03 -11.00 0.43
N HIS A 253 -13.50 -11.05 1.65
CA HIS A 253 -13.75 -10.03 2.67
C HIS A 253 -13.29 -8.64 2.19
N ARG A 254 -14.11 -7.60 2.34
CA ARG A 254 -13.79 -6.27 1.81
C ARG A 254 -12.95 -5.44 2.77
N SER A 255 -12.02 -4.70 2.17
CA SER A 255 -11.12 -3.77 2.83
C SER A 255 -11.85 -2.69 3.68
N HIS A 256 -11.24 -2.28 4.80
CA HIS A 256 -11.67 -1.24 5.72
C HIS A 256 -10.61 -0.14 5.94
N PRO A 257 -10.97 1.16 6.01
CA PRO A 257 -10.00 2.26 6.09
C PRO A 257 -8.91 2.13 7.18
N ILE A 258 -7.66 2.45 6.82
CA ILE A 258 -6.49 2.45 7.73
C ILE A 258 -6.60 3.55 8.78
N ASN A 259 -6.52 3.17 10.05
CA ASN A 259 -6.58 4.09 11.18
C ASN A 259 -5.19 4.23 11.83
N GLY A 260 -4.85 5.44 12.29
CA GLY A 260 -3.67 5.63 13.16
C GLY A 260 -3.91 5.06 14.56
N VAL A 261 -2.89 5.06 15.45
CA VAL A 261 -3.04 4.53 16.83
C VAL A 261 -4.11 5.30 17.61
N VAL A 262 -4.00 6.62 17.69
CA VAL A 262 -4.99 7.46 18.39
C VAL A 262 -6.38 7.37 17.74
N GLU A 263 -6.46 7.30 16.42
CA GLU A 263 -7.74 7.11 15.71
C GLU A 263 -8.40 5.76 16.03
N SER A 264 -7.60 4.69 16.15
CA SER A 264 -8.05 3.36 16.53
C SER A 264 -8.56 3.31 17.97
N LEU A 265 -7.84 3.96 18.89
CA LEU A 265 -8.22 4.06 20.29
C LEU A 265 -9.50 4.89 20.48
N VAL A 266 -9.64 6.01 19.76
CA VAL A 266 -10.82 6.88 19.81
C VAL A 266 -12.05 6.24 19.16
N LYS A 267 -11.89 5.55 18.01
CA LYS A 267 -13.02 4.93 17.30
C LYS A 267 -13.51 3.62 17.93
N SER A 268 -12.66 2.92 18.67
CA SER A 268 -13.03 1.64 19.26
C SER A 268 -13.69 1.81 20.62
N LYS A 269 -14.98 1.49 20.72
CA LYS A 269 -15.72 1.45 22.00
C LYS A 269 -15.03 0.58 23.05
N LYS A 270 -14.38 -0.50 22.63
CA LYS A 270 -13.63 -1.43 23.49
C LYS A 270 -12.47 -0.76 24.23
N TYR A 271 -11.84 0.25 23.63
CA TYR A 271 -10.67 0.93 24.20
C TYR A 271 -11.03 2.29 24.79
N VAL A 272 -11.87 3.08 24.12
CA VAL A 272 -12.21 4.43 24.57
C VAL A 272 -13.06 4.43 25.85
N VAL A 273 -13.95 3.44 26.05
CA VAL A 273 -14.82 3.40 27.24
C VAL A 273 -14.03 3.09 28.51
N PRO A 274 -13.20 2.03 28.57
CA PRO A 274 -12.34 1.83 29.73
C PRO A 274 -11.37 2.99 29.96
N LEU A 275 -10.80 3.57 28.90
CA LEU A 275 -9.86 4.68 29.02
C LEU A 275 -10.52 5.95 29.55
N PHE A 276 -11.75 6.24 29.12
CA PHE A 276 -12.53 7.37 29.63
C PHE A 276 -12.84 7.21 31.12
N VAL A 277 -13.15 6.00 31.57
CA VAL A 277 -13.41 5.71 33.00
C VAL A 277 -12.12 5.84 33.82
N LEU A 278 -11.00 5.31 33.34
CA LEU A 278 -9.73 5.28 34.07
C LEU A 278 -8.98 6.63 34.03
N SER A 279 -9.06 7.36 32.92
CA SER A 279 -8.39 8.65 32.74
C SER A 279 -9.16 9.56 31.76
N PRO A 280 -10.17 10.29 32.26
CA PRO A 280 -10.94 11.24 31.45
C PRO A 280 -10.08 12.33 30.78
N PRO A 281 -9.10 12.97 31.45
CA PRO A 281 -8.28 14.01 30.83
C PRO A 281 -7.42 13.49 29.67
N LEU A 282 -6.84 12.30 29.82
CA LEU A 282 -6.05 11.65 28.76
C LEU A 282 -6.92 11.34 27.55
N THR A 283 -8.11 10.78 27.78
CA THR A 283 -9.07 10.45 26.72
C THR A 283 -9.55 11.70 25.97
N ALA A 284 -9.87 12.77 26.69
CA ALA A 284 -10.24 14.05 26.09
C ALA A 284 -9.09 14.62 25.23
N GLY A 285 -7.85 14.56 25.72
CA GLY A 285 -6.67 14.96 24.96
C GLY A 285 -6.48 14.16 23.67
N MET A 286 -6.67 12.84 23.71
CA MET A 286 -6.61 11.98 22.52
C MET A 286 -7.73 12.27 21.51
N VAL A 287 -8.94 12.54 21.97
CA VAL A 287 -10.06 12.94 21.10
C VAL A 287 -9.76 14.27 20.41
N VAL A 288 -9.26 15.26 21.16
CA VAL A 288 -8.85 16.57 20.60
C VAL A 288 -7.72 16.39 19.58
N ALA A 289 -6.71 15.57 19.88
CA ALA A 289 -5.62 15.28 18.94
C ALA A 289 -6.12 14.61 17.65
N TYR A 290 -7.06 13.65 17.75
CA TYR A 290 -7.70 13.03 16.59
C TYR A 290 -8.47 14.06 15.74
N LEU A 291 -9.21 14.97 16.37
CA LEU A 291 -9.97 16.00 15.66
C LEU A 291 -9.07 17.05 14.99
N ALA A 292 -7.95 17.42 15.64
CA ALA A 292 -7.03 18.43 15.13
C ALA A 292 -6.15 17.92 13.98
N ASP A 293 -5.71 16.66 14.03
CA ASP A 293 -4.70 16.13 13.11
C ASP A 293 -5.29 15.38 11.89
N GLY A 294 -6.61 15.12 11.91
CA GLY A 294 -7.39 14.78 10.72
C GLY A 294 -7.22 13.36 10.17
N ARG A 295 -8.25 12.91 9.43
CA ARG A 295 -8.24 11.65 8.68
C ARG A 295 -7.30 11.80 7.49
N PHE A 296 -6.24 11.00 7.42
CA PHE A 296 -5.48 10.84 6.17
C PHE A 296 -6.45 10.43 5.06
N LYS A 297 -6.48 11.21 3.98
CA LYS A 297 -7.23 10.91 2.76
C LYS A 297 -6.21 10.79 1.65
N ALA A 298 -6.16 9.64 0.99
CA ALA A 298 -5.42 9.52 -0.25
C ALA A 298 -5.94 10.58 -1.26
N PRO A 299 -5.08 11.16 -2.10
CA PRO A 299 -5.52 12.11 -3.14
C PRO A 299 -6.62 11.49 -3.99
N LYS A 300 -7.72 12.23 -4.22
CA LYS A 300 -8.91 11.72 -4.92
C LYS A 300 -8.62 11.30 -6.37
N ASP A 301 -7.57 11.85 -6.97
CA ASP A 301 -7.17 11.65 -8.35
C ASP A 301 -5.95 10.73 -8.50
N SER A 302 -5.64 9.92 -7.49
CA SER A 302 -4.53 8.97 -7.55
C SER A 302 -4.77 7.96 -8.69
N PRO A 303 -3.82 7.80 -9.64
CA PRO A 303 -3.90 6.75 -10.65
C PRO A 303 -4.16 5.38 -10.02
N ARG A 304 -5.02 4.59 -10.67
CA ARG A 304 -5.28 3.21 -10.28
C ARG A 304 -4.39 2.32 -11.13
N GLU A 305 -3.56 1.54 -10.47
CA GLU A 305 -2.77 0.50 -11.13
C GLU A 305 -3.59 -0.79 -11.09
N ILE A 306 -3.87 -1.38 -12.26
CA ILE A 306 -4.64 -2.64 -12.36
C ILE A 306 -3.68 -3.82 -12.48
N LEU A 307 -2.51 -3.62 -13.09
CA LEU A 307 -1.40 -4.57 -13.16
C LEU A 307 -0.04 -3.84 -13.03
N PRO A 308 0.97 -4.46 -12.39
CA PRO A 308 2.33 -3.93 -12.34
C PRO A 308 2.88 -3.53 -13.70
N GLY A 309 3.21 -2.24 -13.88
CA GLY A 309 3.75 -1.69 -15.12
C GLY A 309 2.86 -0.64 -15.80
N ASP A 310 1.60 -0.49 -15.36
CA ASP A 310 0.81 0.68 -15.73
C ASP A 310 1.46 1.97 -15.20
N ILE A 311 2.15 1.92 -14.05
CA ILE A 311 2.89 3.06 -13.50
C ILE A 311 4.13 3.43 -14.34
N GLU A 312 4.92 2.45 -14.80
CA GLU A 312 6.03 2.74 -15.72
C GLU A 312 5.52 3.41 -17.01
N ASN A 313 4.38 2.95 -17.53
CA ASN A 313 3.74 3.52 -18.70
C ASN A 313 3.11 4.90 -18.43
N LEU A 314 2.54 5.13 -17.23
CA LEU A 314 2.01 6.42 -16.80
C LEU A 314 3.13 7.44 -16.54
N GLY A 315 4.23 7.03 -15.90
CA GLY A 315 5.41 7.86 -15.65
C GLY A 315 6.10 8.29 -16.94
N ARG A 316 6.09 7.43 -17.96
CA ARG A 316 6.56 7.78 -19.32
C ARG A 316 5.61 8.72 -20.07
N ALA A 317 4.31 8.67 -19.77
CA ALA A 317 3.29 9.52 -20.38
C ALA A 317 3.15 10.90 -19.72
N GLN A 318 3.58 11.07 -18.46
CA GLN A 318 3.33 12.28 -17.65
C GLN A 318 4.44 13.35 -17.70
N GLY A 319 5.14 13.48 -18.82
CA GLY A 319 5.95 14.68 -19.15
C GLY A 319 5.13 15.97 -19.37
N VAL A 320 3.88 16.04 -18.88
CA VAL A 320 2.99 17.21 -18.99
C VAL A 320 2.79 17.79 -17.60
N ALA A 321 3.43 18.93 -17.35
CA ALA A 321 3.26 19.72 -16.15
C ALA A 321 1.77 20.04 -15.91
N VAL A 322 1.21 19.53 -14.82
CA VAL A 322 -0.11 19.97 -14.34
C VAL A 322 0.08 21.25 -13.56
N ASP A 323 -0.19 22.36 -14.24
CA ASP A 323 -0.22 23.71 -13.68
C ASP A 323 -1.32 23.79 -12.61
N LEU A 324 -0.92 23.87 -11.34
CA LEU A 324 -1.83 24.07 -10.21
C LEU A 324 -2.23 25.56 -10.12
N ALA A 325 -2.97 26.04 -11.12
CA ALA A 325 -3.64 27.33 -11.07
C ALA A 325 -5.14 27.15 -10.81
N LYS A 326 -5.57 27.72 -9.68
CA LYS A 326 -6.93 27.93 -9.14
C LYS A 326 -8.13 27.55 -10.03
N PRO A 327 -9.16 26.86 -9.51
CA PRO A 327 -10.42 26.73 -10.22
C PRO A 327 -11.12 28.09 -10.30
N SER A 328 -11.27 28.61 -11.53
CA SER A 328 -12.20 29.69 -11.82
C SER A 328 -13.62 29.17 -11.71
N VAL A 329 -14.37 29.72 -10.75
CA VAL A 329 -15.82 29.56 -10.66
C VAL A 329 -16.45 30.27 -11.87
N GLN A 330 -17.17 29.54 -12.71
CA GLN A 330 -18.18 30.12 -13.60
C GLN A 330 -19.56 29.85 -12.99
N PRO A 331 -20.45 30.85 -12.91
CA PRO A 331 -21.79 30.67 -12.36
C PRO A 331 -22.70 29.99 -13.38
N ALA A 332 -23.43 28.96 -12.93
CA ALA A 332 -24.49 28.33 -13.70
C ALA A 332 -25.67 29.30 -13.87
N SER A 333 -26.10 29.50 -15.12
CA SER A 333 -27.30 30.24 -15.47
C SER A 333 -28.56 29.43 -15.17
N GLU A 334 -29.52 30.06 -14.51
CA GLU A 334 -30.90 29.60 -14.33
C GLU A 334 -31.60 29.36 -15.66
N SER A 335 -32.40 28.29 -15.73
CA SER A 335 -33.61 28.27 -16.56
C SER A 335 -34.70 27.47 -15.84
N GLU A 336 -35.83 28.15 -15.62
CA GLU A 336 -37.04 27.70 -14.93
C GLU A 336 -37.83 26.59 -15.69
N PRO A 337 -38.70 25.85 -14.99
CA PRO A 337 -39.52 24.78 -15.56
C PRO A 337 -40.87 25.29 -16.14
N GLN A 338 -41.29 24.75 -17.28
CA GLN A 338 -42.65 24.97 -17.82
C GLN A 338 -43.62 23.84 -17.44
N LEU A 339 -44.83 24.30 -17.13
CA LEU A 339 -45.99 23.64 -16.54
C LEU A 339 -47.08 23.45 -17.61
N HIS A 340 -47.56 22.21 -17.83
CA HIS A 340 -48.85 21.87 -18.46
C HIS A 340 -49.14 20.41 -18.03
N GLY A 341 -50.30 19.96 -17.55
CA GLY A 341 -51.69 20.43 -17.54
C GLY A 341 -52.53 19.15 -17.61
N GLU A 342 -53.16 18.75 -16.50
CA GLU A 342 -53.98 17.53 -16.35
C GLU A 342 -55.38 17.70 -17.00
N PRO A 343 -56.18 16.62 -17.26
CA PRO A 343 -57.00 16.06 -16.17
C PRO A 343 -57.39 14.55 -16.22
N VAL A 344 -57.63 14.06 -14.99
CA VAL A 344 -58.43 12.94 -14.42
C VAL A 344 -59.56 12.33 -15.27
N PRO A 345 -59.86 11.01 -15.11
CA PRO A 345 -61.12 10.65 -14.43
C PRO A 345 -61.08 9.43 -13.46
N SER A 346 -61.73 9.62 -12.31
CA SER A 346 -62.63 8.72 -11.52
C SER A 346 -62.19 7.32 -11.05
N ALA A 347 -62.19 7.15 -9.73
CA ALA A 347 -62.41 5.87 -9.02
C ALA A 347 -63.91 5.48 -9.01
N PRO A 348 -64.27 4.22 -8.64
CA PRO A 348 -64.57 4.00 -7.22
C PRO A 348 -64.25 2.59 -6.66
N GLY A 349 -64.02 2.54 -5.35
CA GLY A 349 -64.58 1.50 -4.48
C GLY A 349 -63.62 0.43 -3.96
N GLY A 350 -63.67 0.21 -2.64
CA GLY A 350 -63.35 -1.12 -2.06
C GLY A 350 -62.39 -1.12 -0.87
N ILE A 351 -62.90 -0.74 0.30
CA ILE A 351 -62.33 -1.05 1.62
C ILE A 351 -62.35 -2.58 1.83
N THR A 352 -61.25 -3.18 2.32
CA THR A 352 -61.25 -4.10 3.48
C THR A 352 -59.83 -4.52 3.85
N VAL A 353 -59.45 -4.24 5.10
CA VAL A 353 -58.35 -4.86 5.85
C VAL A 353 -58.96 -5.92 6.77
N PRO A 354 -58.31 -7.08 6.97
CA PRO A 354 -58.43 -7.78 8.24
C PRO A 354 -57.09 -7.88 8.97
N TYR A 355 -57.14 -7.36 10.19
CA TYR A 355 -56.31 -7.72 11.33
C TYR A 355 -56.67 -9.15 11.79
N PHE A 356 -55.70 -9.94 12.24
CA PHE A 356 -55.73 -11.01 13.28
C PHE A 356 -54.46 -11.87 13.07
N GLY A 357 -53.67 -12.27 14.05
CA GLY A 357 -53.73 -12.14 15.50
C GLY A 357 -52.46 -12.77 16.09
N ALA A 358 -52.12 -12.36 17.31
CA ALA A 358 -51.08 -12.94 18.15
C ALA A 358 -51.63 -14.15 18.94
N ALA A 359 -50.75 -15.13 19.22
CA ALA A 359 -50.80 -16.24 20.20
C ALA A 359 -50.04 -17.43 19.56
N GLN A 360 -49.02 -18.07 20.12
CA GLN A 360 -48.49 -18.25 21.48
C GLN A 360 -46.97 -18.32 21.45
#